data_AF-A0A4Q2SX16-F1
#
_entry.id   AF-A0A4Q2SX16-F1
#
_cell.length_a   1.000
_cell.length_b   1.000
_cell.length_c   1.000
_cell.angle_alpha   90.00
_cell.angle_beta   90.00
_cell.angle_gamma   90.00
#
_symmetry.space_group_name_H-M   'P 1'
#
loop_
_entity.id
_entity.type
_entity.pdbx_description
1 polymer ?
#
loop_
_entity_poly.entity_id
_entity_poly.type
_entity_poly.pdbx_seq_one_letter_code
_entity_poly.pdbx_strand_id
1 'polypeptide(L)'
;MTPDIRLYVVTDNPQLAAVELFAVDLPFIPAWVKMVTAHADLMAIPTGARVMPSWHGKRSLLEDLWTEERVTRRFRDGWDENRAEIAGWRARRHAHFLATCCDQSGAPVAQVSSRPAAPPAVAESASQTAGQTPEPGKTPAPRKTRWT
;
A
#
# COMPACT_ATOMS: atom_id res chain seq x y z
N MET A 1 -20.08 -16.95 -11.86
CA MET A 1 -19.06 -17.66 -11.07
C MET A 1 -18.60 -16.71 -9.98
N THR A 2 -18.90 -17.01 -8.71
CA THR A 2 -18.43 -16.20 -7.58
C THR A 2 -16.93 -16.43 -7.40
N PRO A 3 -16.09 -15.40 -7.25
CA PRO A 3 -14.66 -15.60 -7.05
C PRO A 3 -14.40 -16.42 -5.78
N ASP A 4 -13.46 -17.35 -5.87
CA ASP A 4 -12.98 -18.17 -4.74
C ASP A 4 -12.11 -17.29 -3.83
N ILE A 5 -12.72 -16.71 -2.80
CA ILE A 5 -12.04 -15.83 -1.84
C ILE A 5 -11.23 -16.66 -0.84
N ARG A 6 -9.92 -16.44 -0.83
CA ARG A 6 -8.94 -17.17 0.00
C ARG A 6 -8.36 -16.33 1.11
N LEU A 7 -8.42 -14.99 1.00
CA LEU A 7 -7.94 -14.05 2.00
C LEU A 7 -8.91 -12.87 2.13
N TYR A 8 -9.28 -12.56 3.36
CA TYR A 8 -10.03 -11.35 3.71
C TYR A 8 -9.08 -10.34 4.33
N VAL A 9 -8.97 -9.15 3.75
CA VAL A 9 -8.17 -8.05 4.31
C VAL A 9 -9.15 -7.07 4.96
N VAL A 10 -9.15 -6.99 6.29
CA VAL A 10 -10.03 -6.07 7.02
C VAL A 10 -9.28 -4.76 7.23
N THR A 11 -9.82 -3.65 6.74
CA THR A 11 -9.10 -2.37 6.71
C THR A 11 -10.03 -1.16 6.74
N ASP A 12 -9.54 -0.08 7.34
CA ASP A 12 -10.17 1.25 7.31
C ASP A 12 -9.84 2.02 6.03
N ASN A 13 -8.79 1.64 5.31
CA ASN A 13 -8.36 2.29 4.08
C ASN A 13 -7.94 1.26 3.00
N PRO A 14 -8.87 0.83 2.13
CA PRO A 14 -8.59 -0.21 1.14
C PRO A 14 -7.56 0.21 0.08
N GLN A 15 -7.46 1.51 -0.21
CA GLN A 15 -6.49 2.02 -1.19
C GLN A 15 -5.06 1.90 -0.64
N LEU A 16 -4.83 2.34 0.60
CA LEU A 16 -3.52 2.20 1.24
C LEU A 16 -3.15 0.74 1.48
N ALA A 17 -4.10 -0.09 1.91
CA ALA A 17 -3.87 -1.52 2.08
C ALA A 17 -3.50 -2.21 0.77
N ALA A 18 -4.14 -1.83 -0.36
CA ALA A 18 -3.80 -2.34 -1.68
C ALA A 18 -2.33 -2.04 -2.05
N VAL A 19 -1.89 -0.80 -1.81
CA VAL A 19 -0.53 -0.38 -2.10
C VAL A 19 0.46 -1.07 -1.14
N GLU A 20 0.21 -1.05 0.17
CA GLU A 20 1.13 -1.61 1.17
C GLU A 20 1.28 -3.13 1.04
N LEU A 21 0.17 -3.85 0.87
CA LEU A 21 0.14 -5.31 0.84
C LEU A 21 0.32 -5.88 -0.55
N PHE A 22 -0.10 -5.21 -1.63
CA PHE A 22 -0.04 -5.76 -2.99
C PHE A 22 0.83 -4.97 -3.96
N ALA A 23 1.29 -3.76 -3.59
CA ALA A 23 2.10 -2.90 -4.44
C ALA A 23 1.40 -2.55 -5.77
N VAL A 24 0.07 -2.44 -5.72
CA VAL A 24 -0.81 -2.12 -6.84
C VAL A 24 -1.98 -1.27 -6.34
N ASP A 25 -2.66 -0.57 -7.24
CA ASP A 25 -3.93 0.11 -6.91
C ASP A 25 -5.05 -0.89 -6.63
N LEU A 26 -6.06 -0.45 -5.89
CA LEU A 26 -7.20 -1.25 -5.45
C LEU A 26 -7.90 -2.06 -6.58
N PRO A 27 -8.10 -1.54 -7.81
CA PRO A 27 -8.72 -2.31 -8.90
C PRO A 27 -7.88 -3.50 -9.38
N PHE A 28 -6.58 -3.55 -9.06
CA PHE A 28 -5.64 -4.56 -9.53
C PHE A 28 -5.25 -5.58 -8.47
N ILE A 29 -5.91 -5.57 -7.31
CA ILE A 29 -5.71 -6.60 -6.29
C ILE A 29 -6.12 -7.98 -6.86
N PRO A 30 -5.50 -9.07 -6.40
CA PRO A 30 -5.86 -10.39 -6.90
C PRO A 30 -7.30 -10.77 -6.54
N ALA A 31 -8.00 -11.44 -7.46
CA ALA A 31 -9.40 -11.83 -7.29
C ALA A 31 -9.67 -12.83 -6.13
N TRP A 32 -8.63 -13.48 -5.60
CA TRP A 32 -8.73 -14.34 -4.42
C TRP A 32 -8.70 -13.55 -3.09
N VAL A 33 -8.52 -12.23 -3.15
CA VAL A 33 -8.56 -11.32 -1.99
C VAL A 33 -9.87 -10.55 -1.99
N LYS A 34 -10.49 -10.46 -0.81
CA LYS A 34 -11.60 -9.53 -0.56
C LYS A 34 -11.15 -8.47 0.44
N MET A 35 -11.21 -7.20 0.04
CA MET A 35 -11.11 -6.07 0.97
C MET A 35 -12.43 -5.94 1.73
N VAL A 36 -12.35 -5.84 3.05
CA VAL A 36 -13.48 -5.74 3.97
C VAL A 36 -13.38 -4.41 4.70
N THR A 37 -14.28 -3.49 4.38
CA THR A 37 -14.29 -2.12 4.89
C THR A 37 -15.58 -1.77 5.64
N ALA A 38 -16.55 -2.67 5.67
CA ALA A 38 -17.86 -2.47 6.27
C ALA A 38 -18.16 -3.55 7.31
N HIS A 39 -18.92 -3.18 8.34
CA HIS A 39 -19.35 -4.10 9.38
C HIS A 39 -20.14 -5.30 8.82
N ALA A 40 -21.07 -5.07 7.88
CA ALA A 40 -21.84 -6.16 7.28
C ALA A 40 -20.94 -7.21 6.59
N ASP A 41 -19.89 -6.76 5.90
CA ASP A 41 -18.92 -7.65 5.25
C ASP A 41 -18.05 -8.39 6.26
N LEU A 42 -17.69 -7.75 7.37
CA LEU A 42 -16.96 -8.37 8.47
C LEU A 42 -17.75 -9.54 9.08
N MET A 43 -19.04 -9.33 9.35
CA MET A 43 -19.91 -10.38 9.88
C MET A 43 -20.13 -11.52 8.90
N ALA A 44 -20.06 -11.24 7.60
CA ALA A 44 -20.19 -12.24 6.53
C ALA A 44 -18.92 -13.08 6.29
N ILE A 45 -17.77 -12.74 6.88
CA ILE A 45 -16.55 -13.55 6.76
C ILE A 45 -16.83 -14.92 7.37
N PRO A 46 -16.54 -16.06 6.70
CA PRO A 46 -16.71 -17.38 7.30
C PRO A 46 -15.78 -17.63 8.48
N THR A 47 -16.24 -18.35 9.50
CA THR A 47 -15.37 -18.80 10.61
C THR A 47 -14.28 -19.73 10.07
N GLY A 48 -13.06 -19.58 10.55
CA GLY A 48 -11.88 -20.31 10.07
C GLY A 48 -11.27 -19.78 8.77
N ALA A 49 -11.87 -18.74 8.15
CA ALA A 49 -11.28 -18.07 7.01
C ALA A 49 -9.95 -17.40 7.37
N ARG A 50 -9.12 -17.18 6.34
CA ARG A 50 -7.88 -16.42 6.49
C ARG A 50 -8.17 -14.95 6.48
N VAL A 51 -7.73 -14.26 7.52
CA VAL A 51 -7.99 -12.84 7.72
C VAL A 51 -6.70 -12.11 8.04
N MET A 52 -6.52 -10.94 7.44
CA MET A 52 -5.38 -10.05 7.71
C MET A 52 -5.91 -8.65 8.02
N PRO A 53 -5.84 -8.18 9.28
CA PRO A 53 -6.16 -6.80 9.61
C PRO A 53 -5.06 -5.86 9.11
N SER A 54 -5.43 -4.72 8.57
CA SER A 54 -4.51 -3.68 8.10
C SER A 54 -5.11 -2.30 8.34
N TRP A 55 -4.50 -1.54 9.26
CA TRP A 55 -5.02 -0.25 9.73
C TRP A 55 -4.06 0.87 9.37
N HIS A 56 -4.57 1.96 8.80
CA HIS A 56 -3.73 3.08 8.35
C HIS A 56 -4.09 4.43 9.00
N GLY A 57 -5.17 4.47 9.78
CA GLY A 57 -5.64 5.69 10.45
C GLY A 57 -5.55 5.65 11.98
N LYS A 58 -6.30 6.57 12.59
CA LYS A 58 -6.65 6.44 14.02
C LYS A 58 -7.58 5.24 14.18
N ARG A 59 -7.58 4.70 15.40
CA ARG A 59 -8.45 3.58 15.79
C ARG A 59 -9.88 3.77 15.28
N SER A 60 -10.34 2.81 14.47
CA SER A 60 -11.62 2.87 13.76
C SER A 60 -12.66 1.96 14.41
N LEU A 61 -13.95 2.24 14.17
CA LEU A 61 -15.03 1.34 14.62
C LEU A 61 -14.86 -0.07 14.04
N LEU A 62 -14.37 -0.20 12.81
CA LEU A 62 -14.15 -1.51 12.19
C LEU A 62 -13.03 -2.29 12.89
N GLU A 63 -12.01 -1.59 13.38
CA GLU A 63 -10.92 -2.19 14.18
C GLU A 63 -11.42 -2.67 15.55
N ASP A 64 -12.28 -1.90 16.20
CA ASP A 64 -12.93 -2.31 17.45
C ASP A 64 -13.78 -3.57 17.23
N LEU A 65 -14.64 -3.56 16.21
CA LEU A 65 -15.47 -4.72 15.85
C LEU A 65 -14.62 -5.94 15.48
N TRP A 66 -13.53 -5.75 14.73
CA TRP A 66 -12.61 -6.85 14.43
C TRP A 66 -11.96 -7.43 15.69
N THR A 67 -11.58 -6.56 16.62
CA THR A 67 -11.00 -6.96 17.91
C THR A 67 -11.97 -7.79 18.74
N GLU A 68 -13.26 -7.45 18.72
CA GLU A 68 -14.32 -8.24 19.37
C GLU A 68 -14.57 -9.57 18.65
N GLU A 69 -14.70 -9.53 17.32
CA GLU A 69 -14.98 -10.72 16.50
C GLU A 69 -13.90 -11.79 16.64
N ARG A 70 -12.61 -11.40 16.69
CA ARG A 70 -11.50 -12.38 16.84
C ARG A 70 -11.44 -13.03 18.23
N VAL A 71 -12.09 -12.45 19.23
CA VAL A 71 -12.25 -13.07 20.56
C VAL A 71 -13.35 -14.12 20.50
N THR A 72 -14.46 -13.79 19.84
CA THR A 72 -15.67 -14.63 19.77
C THR A 72 -15.52 -15.79 18.79
N ARG A 73 -14.80 -15.59 17.69
CA ARG A 73 -14.68 -16.54 16.58
C ARG A 73 -13.24 -16.85 16.27
N ARG A 74 -13.01 -18.04 15.72
CA ARG A 74 -11.67 -18.47 15.29
C ARG A 74 -11.45 -18.06 13.84
N PHE A 75 -10.36 -17.35 13.59
CA PHE A 75 -9.87 -17.00 12.26
C PHE A 75 -8.45 -17.52 12.09
N ARG A 76 -8.02 -17.69 10.84
CA ARG A 76 -6.62 -17.96 10.49
C ARG A 76 -5.93 -16.61 10.25
N ASP A 77 -5.41 -16.01 11.30
CA ASP A 77 -4.77 -14.69 11.29
C ASP A 77 -3.24 -14.74 11.28
N GLY A 78 -2.66 -15.86 10.82
CA GLY A 78 -1.22 -16.05 10.65
C GLY A 78 -0.61 -15.00 9.73
N TRP A 79 -0.03 -13.96 10.34
CA TRP A 79 0.53 -12.81 9.62
C TRP A 79 1.61 -13.22 8.61
N ASP A 80 2.56 -14.07 9.05
CA ASP A 80 3.70 -14.47 8.23
C ASP A 80 3.28 -15.35 7.04
N GLU A 81 2.34 -16.28 7.25
CA GLU A 81 1.78 -17.15 6.20
C GLU A 81 1.08 -16.33 5.11
N ASN A 82 0.25 -15.38 5.53
CA ASN A 82 -0.46 -14.48 4.63
C ASN A 82 0.54 -13.58 3.87
N ARG A 83 1.56 -13.03 4.54
CA ARG A 83 2.61 -12.23 3.87
C ARG A 83 3.44 -13.03 2.89
N ALA A 84 3.75 -14.30 3.20
CA ALA A 84 4.51 -15.16 2.31
C ALA A 84 3.74 -15.44 1.01
N GLU A 85 2.44 -15.73 1.09
CA GLU A 85 1.61 -15.92 -0.11
C GLU A 85 1.50 -14.64 -0.95
N ILE A 86 1.28 -13.50 -0.30
CA ILE A 86 1.24 -12.19 -0.94
C ILE A 86 2.57 -11.91 -1.65
N ALA A 87 3.70 -12.15 -0.99
CA ALA A 87 5.03 -11.99 -1.57
C ALA A 87 5.24 -12.91 -2.78
N GLY A 88 4.80 -14.17 -2.70
CA GLY A 88 4.83 -15.11 -3.82
C GLY A 88 3.99 -14.64 -5.00
N TRP A 89 2.81 -14.06 -4.75
CA TRP A 89 1.98 -13.46 -5.79
C TRP A 89 2.65 -12.25 -6.44
N ARG A 90 3.23 -11.34 -5.64
CA ARG A 90 3.99 -10.18 -6.14
C ARG A 90 5.16 -10.61 -7.02
N ALA A 91 5.92 -11.61 -6.60
CA ALA A 91 7.04 -12.15 -7.35
C ALA A 91 6.61 -12.70 -8.71
N ARG A 92 5.52 -13.49 -8.77
CA ARG A 92 4.97 -14.00 -10.03
C ARG A 92 4.50 -12.88 -10.95
N ARG A 93 3.81 -11.87 -10.41
CA ARG A 93 3.36 -10.70 -11.18
C ARG A 93 4.55 -9.93 -11.77
N HIS A 94 5.58 -9.69 -10.97
CA HIS A 94 6.79 -9.00 -11.41
C HIS A 94 7.54 -9.80 -12.49
N ALA A 95 7.70 -11.11 -12.30
CA ALA A 95 8.32 -11.99 -13.30
C ALA A 95 7.54 -11.98 -14.64
N HIS A 96 6.21 -12.02 -14.59
CA HIS A 96 5.37 -11.91 -15.79
C HIS A 96 5.55 -10.58 -16.51
N PHE A 97 5.63 -9.48 -15.76
CA PHE A 97 5.88 -8.15 -16.32
C PHE A 97 7.24 -8.10 -17.03
N LEU A 98 8.32 -8.59 -16.39
CA LEU A 98 9.64 -8.64 -16.99
C LEU A 98 9.68 -9.51 -18.26
N ALA A 99 9.06 -10.68 -18.24
CA ALA A 99 8.97 -11.55 -19.42
C ALA A 99 8.30 -10.82 -20.60
N THR A 100 7.18 -10.14 -20.34
CA THR A 100 6.43 -9.41 -21.37
C THR A 100 7.22 -8.22 -21.93
N CYS A 101 7.97 -7.51 -21.10
CA CYS A 101 8.76 -6.34 -21.53
C CYS A 101 10.04 -6.73 -22.28
N CYS A 102 10.73 -7.80 -21.87
CA CYS A 102 11.97 -8.23 -22.51
C CYS A 102 11.73 -8.86 -23.90
N ASP A 103 10.61 -9.55 -24.10
CA ASP A 103 10.26 -10.14 -25.42
C ASP A 103 9.94 -9.07 -26.48
N GLN A 104 9.63 -7.83 -26.09
CA GLN A 104 9.35 -6.73 -27.01
C GLN A 104 10.59 -5.90 -27.40
N SER A 105 11.76 -6.19 -26.82
CA SER A 105 13.00 -5.45 -27.11
C SER A 105 13.75 -5.92 -28.37
N GLY A 106 13.08 -6.66 -29.25
CA GLY A 106 13.60 -7.15 -30.55
C GLY A 106 13.27 -6.26 -31.76
N ALA A 107 12.87 -5.01 -31.56
CA ALA A 107 12.72 -4.06 -32.68
C ALA A 107 14.10 -3.52 -33.09
N PRO A 108 14.51 -3.61 -34.38
CA PRO A 108 15.79 -3.06 -34.82
C PRO A 108 15.79 -1.55 -34.61
N VAL A 109 16.69 -1.09 -33.75
CA VAL A 109 16.95 0.33 -33.53
C VAL A 109 17.50 0.89 -34.85
N ALA A 110 16.67 1.64 -35.59
CA ALA A 110 17.15 2.41 -36.73
C ALA A 110 18.20 3.41 -36.20
N GLN A 111 19.46 3.21 -36.58
CA GLN A 111 20.56 4.09 -36.22
C GLN A 111 20.25 5.51 -36.72
N VAL A 112 19.88 6.39 -35.79
CA VAL A 112 19.90 7.83 -36.03
C VAL A 112 21.36 8.22 -36.22
N SER A 113 21.72 8.49 -37.47
CA SER A 113 23.02 9.01 -37.88
C SER A 113 23.36 10.26 -37.08
N SER A 114 24.52 10.20 -36.43
CA SER A 114 25.16 11.29 -35.71
C SER A 114 25.41 12.48 -36.64
N ARG A 115 24.87 13.66 -36.30
CA ARG A 115 25.29 14.94 -36.88
C ARG A 115 26.20 15.66 -35.88
N PRO A 116 27.45 16.03 -36.25
CA PRO A 116 28.36 16.67 -35.31
C PRO A 116 28.19 18.21 -35.24
N ALA A 117 28.28 18.67 -33.98
CA ALA A 117 28.92 19.88 -33.42
C ALA A 117 28.58 21.30 -33.92
N ALA A 118 28.18 22.18 -32.97
CA ALA A 118 29.00 23.32 -32.49
C ALA A 118 28.39 24.02 -31.24
N PRO A 119 29.20 24.51 -30.26
CA PRO A 119 28.80 25.32 -29.08
C PRO A 119 29.16 26.82 -29.28
N PRO A 120 29.16 27.73 -28.26
CA PRO A 120 28.27 27.99 -27.11
C PRO A 120 27.80 29.48 -27.03
N ALA A 121 26.80 29.83 -26.21
CA ALA A 121 26.64 31.18 -25.64
C ALA A 121 25.80 31.14 -24.33
N VAL A 122 26.44 31.28 -23.15
CA VAL A 122 26.49 32.44 -22.22
C VAL A 122 25.15 32.95 -21.66
N ALA A 123 25.15 33.10 -20.32
CA ALA A 123 24.26 33.90 -19.46
C ALA A 123 22.85 33.32 -19.19
N GLU A 124 22.24 33.40 -18.01
CA GLU A 124 22.50 34.27 -16.87
C GLU A 124 21.85 33.69 -15.61
N SER A 125 22.48 33.96 -14.47
CA SER A 125 22.04 33.62 -13.12
C SER A 125 20.64 34.19 -12.82
N ALA A 126 19.78 33.38 -12.23
CA ALA A 126 18.61 33.88 -11.52
C ALA A 126 18.40 33.08 -10.23
N SER A 127 18.44 33.82 -9.11
CA SER A 127 17.52 33.73 -7.96
C SER A 127 17.48 32.42 -7.16
N GLN A 128 17.42 32.35 -5.83
CA GLN A 128 17.21 33.28 -4.73
C GLN A 128 17.54 32.46 -3.48
N THR A 129 18.49 32.89 -2.65
CA THR A 129 18.66 32.32 -1.31
C THR A 129 17.74 33.09 -0.38
N ALA A 130 16.50 32.64 -0.26
CA ALA A 130 15.60 33.06 0.79
C ALA A 130 16.10 32.47 2.11
N GLY A 131 16.64 33.33 2.97
CA GLY A 131 16.76 33.02 4.38
C GLY A 131 15.38 32.85 4.99
N GLN A 132 15.25 31.92 5.91
CA GLN A 132 14.58 32.09 7.20
C GLN A 132 14.63 30.78 7.98
N THR A 133 15.48 30.77 9.00
CA THR A 133 15.44 29.86 10.13
C THR A 133 14.39 30.37 11.11
N PRO A 134 13.40 29.56 11.51
CA PRO A 134 12.72 29.75 12.78
C PRO A 134 13.15 28.66 13.78
N GLU A 135 13.62 29.12 14.93
CA GLU A 135 13.81 28.33 16.15
C GLU A 135 12.53 27.61 16.60
N PRO A 136 12.62 26.42 17.21
CA PRO A 136 11.58 25.90 18.08
C PRO A 136 11.99 26.05 19.55
N GLY A 137 11.79 27.25 20.10
CA GLY A 137 11.83 27.51 21.54
C GLY A 137 10.45 27.84 22.08
N LYS A 138 9.74 26.82 22.62
CA LYS A 138 8.92 26.88 23.85
C LYS A 138 8.01 25.67 23.99
N THR A 139 8.38 24.82 24.93
CA THR A 139 7.52 23.85 25.61
C THR A 139 6.46 24.55 26.46
N PRO A 140 5.17 24.24 26.34
CA PRO A 140 4.22 24.43 27.44
C PRO A 140 4.00 23.12 28.22
N ALA A 141 4.07 23.24 29.55
CA ALA A 141 4.03 22.19 30.57
C ALA A 141 2.71 21.40 30.64
N PRO A 142 2.71 20.19 31.26
CA PRO A 142 1.54 19.32 31.35
C PRO A 142 0.47 19.86 32.29
N ARG A 143 -0.79 19.88 31.81
CA ARG A 143 -1.97 20.24 32.60
C ARG A 143 -2.37 19.04 33.46
N LYS A 144 -2.11 19.11 34.76
CA LYS A 144 -2.60 18.15 35.76
C LYS A 144 -4.11 18.35 35.93
N THR A 145 -4.91 17.33 35.64
CA THR A 145 -6.33 17.28 36.06
C THR A 145 -6.44 16.22 37.15
N ARG A 146 -6.67 16.69 38.38
CA ARG A 146 -6.88 15.87 39.56
C ARG A 146 -8.39 15.64 39.66
N TRP A 147 -8.84 14.41 39.44
CA TRP A 147 -10.21 14.02 39.80
C TRP A 147 -10.20 13.66 41.29
N THR A 148 -11.02 14.37 42.05
CA THR A 148 -11.51 14.01 43.40
C THR A 148 -12.79 13.20 43.26
#